data_AF-A0A672N639-F1
#
_entry.id   AF-A0A672N639-F1
#
_cell.length_a   1.000
_cell.length_b   1.000
_cell.length_c   1.000
_cell.angle_alpha   90.00
_cell.angle_beta   90.00
_cell.angle_gamma   90.00
#
_symmetry.space_group_name_H-M   'P 1'
#
loop_
_entity.id
_entity.type
_entity.pdbx_description
1 polymer ?
#
loop_
_entity_poly.entity_id
_entity_poly.type
_entity_poly.pdbx_seq_one_letter_code
_entity_poly.pdbx_strand_id
1 'polypeptide(L)'
;MDPRASLSILVLLVGILQIPLKGSAEHLIEGDLVFPKTKNALYCLNNNCFWKRNSSNLVEVPYIVSTSTDISVIQNAMSTFHNKTCIRFIPRSNQTDYISIENKDGCYSYLGRIGGKQLVSFKRTGCVYHGIIQHELNHALGFYHEHTRSDRDQYVKINWEYIPTEKASNFQIRNTNNQNTTYDYGSIMHYGKIAFTTQAGKETITPIPDATVAIGQRQDLSKLDILRINKLYGCVV
;
A
#
# COMPACT_ATOMS: atom_id res chain seq x y z
N MET A 1 -25.27 7.28 -29.84
CA MET A 1 -24.75 6.74 -28.57
C MET A 1 -23.79 5.62 -28.93
N ASP A 2 -22.49 5.90 -28.86
CA ASP A 2 -21.42 4.98 -29.28
C ASP A 2 -20.99 4.11 -28.08
N PRO A 3 -21.10 2.77 -28.15
CA PRO A 3 -20.70 1.87 -27.07
C PRO A 3 -19.17 1.81 -26.85
N ARG A 4 -18.35 2.46 -27.69
CA ARG A 4 -16.89 2.50 -27.52
C ARG A 4 -16.39 3.50 -26.48
N ALA A 5 -17.24 4.43 -26.02
CA ALA A 5 -16.84 5.42 -25.01
C ALA A 5 -16.74 4.87 -23.58
N SER A 6 -17.24 3.66 -23.32
CA SER A 6 -17.29 3.08 -21.96
C SER A 6 -16.10 2.17 -21.62
N LEU A 7 -15.29 1.77 -22.62
CA LEU A 7 -14.14 0.87 -22.39
C LEU A 7 -12.82 1.60 -22.08
N SER A 8 -12.69 2.88 -22.44
CA SER A 8 -11.45 3.64 -22.28
C SER A 8 -11.21 4.18 -20.87
N ILE A 9 -12.23 4.21 -20.00
CA ILE A 9 -12.10 4.69 -18.62
C ILE A 9 -11.63 3.58 -17.67
N LEU A 10 -11.95 2.31 -17.97
CA LEU A 10 -11.60 1.18 -17.11
C LEU A 10 -10.11 0.79 -17.20
N VAL A 11 -9.46 1.04 -18.35
CA VAL A 11 -8.03 0.75 -18.56
C VAL A 11 -7.14 1.80 -17.88
N LEU A 12 -7.63 3.04 -17.71
CA LEU A 12 -6.85 4.09 -17.04
C LEU A 12 -6.66 3.83 -15.53
N LEU A 13 -7.61 3.19 -14.85
CA LEU A 13 -7.51 2.96 -13.40
C LEU A 13 -6.43 1.94 -13.00
N VAL A 14 -6.09 1.00 -13.88
CA VAL A 14 -5.08 -0.03 -13.60
C VAL A 14 -3.65 0.51 -13.78
N GLY A 15 -3.45 1.44 -14.71
CA GLY A 15 -2.12 1.87 -15.14
C GLY A 15 -1.45 2.97 -14.31
N ILE A 16 -2.16 3.69 -13.44
CA ILE A 16 -1.62 4.94 -12.90
C ILE A 16 -0.57 4.75 -11.78
N LEU A 17 -0.59 3.63 -11.05
CA LEU A 17 0.52 3.22 -10.17
C LEU A 17 1.68 2.54 -10.91
N GLN A 18 1.50 2.24 -12.20
CA GLN A 18 2.43 1.39 -12.98
C GLN A 18 3.32 2.21 -13.93
N ILE A 19 3.19 3.54 -13.94
CA ILE A 19 4.09 4.42 -14.67
C ILE A 19 5.36 4.61 -13.81
N PRO A 20 6.56 4.38 -14.35
CA PRO A 20 7.79 4.63 -13.62
C PRO A 20 7.84 6.10 -13.18
N LEU A 21 7.92 6.33 -11.87
CA LEU A 21 8.20 7.65 -11.29
C LEU A 21 9.62 8.07 -11.71
N LYS A 22 9.75 8.66 -12.90
CA LYS A 22 10.91 9.50 -13.22
C LYS A 22 10.80 10.75 -12.36
N GLY A 23 11.59 10.82 -11.29
CA GLY A 23 11.81 12.05 -10.54
C GLY A 23 11.22 12.14 -9.12
N SER A 24 10.87 11.04 -8.46
CA SER A 24 10.64 11.13 -7.00
C SER A 24 11.94 11.57 -6.32
N ALA A 25 11.89 12.63 -5.50
CA ALA A 25 13.02 13.08 -4.69
C ALA A 25 13.41 12.06 -3.60
N GLU A 26 12.57 11.05 -3.37
CA GLU A 26 12.78 9.98 -2.39
C GLU A 26 13.22 8.67 -3.04
N HIS A 27 14.11 7.95 -2.35
CA HIS A 27 14.50 6.60 -2.74
C HIS A 27 13.41 5.62 -2.31
N LEU A 28 12.63 5.14 -3.27
CA LEU A 28 11.51 4.24 -3.05
C LEU A 28 11.95 2.77 -3.17
N ILE A 29 11.61 1.99 -2.17
CA ILE A 29 11.75 0.54 -2.13
C ILE A 29 10.41 -0.07 -2.52
N GLU A 30 10.40 -1.17 -3.29
CA GLU A 30 9.14 -1.74 -3.78
C GLU A 30 8.26 -0.68 -4.44
N GLY A 31 8.85 0.24 -5.19
CA GLY A 31 8.10 1.24 -5.96
C GLY A 31 7.47 2.40 -5.18
N ASP A 32 7.03 2.19 -3.93
CA ASP A 32 6.19 3.12 -3.16
C ASP A 32 6.44 3.10 -1.62
N LEU A 33 7.46 2.37 -1.13
CA LEU A 33 7.86 2.42 0.28
C LEU A 33 9.06 3.32 0.51
N VAL A 34 8.95 4.24 1.48
CA VAL A 34 10.07 5.04 1.98
C VAL A 34 10.58 4.45 3.29
N PHE A 35 11.90 4.24 3.37
CA PHE A 35 12.57 3.87 4.62
C PHE A 35 13.30 5.08 5.23
N PRO A 36 13.29 5.25 6.57
CA PRO A 36 14.01 6.35 7.22
C PRO A 36 15.51 6.31 6.90
N LYS A 37 16.03 7.40 6.30
CA LYS A 37 17.46 7.54 5.92
C LYS A 37 18.42 7.56 7.11
N THR A 38 17.91 7.81 8.32
CA THR A 38 18.70 7.96 9.55
C THR A 38 18.86 6.67 10.36
N LYS A 39 18.29 5.55 9.90
CA LYS A 39 18.36 4.26 10.61
C LYS A 39 19.11 3.25 9.73
N ASN A 40 20.24 2.74 10.24
CA ASN A 40 21.04 1.70 9.58
C ASN A 40 20.51 0.28 9.81
N ALA A 41 19.55 0.10 10.73
CA ALA A 41 18.78 -1.13 10.93
C ALA A 41 17.33 -0.79 11.29
N LEU A 42 16.36 -1.33 10.56
CA LEU A 42 14.96 -1.33 10.98
C LEU A 42 14.79 -2.45 12.03
N TYR A 43 14.83 -2.09 13.30
CA TYR A 43 14.55 -3.02 14.39
C TYR A 43 13.25 -2.57 15.06
N CYS A 44 12.15 -3.28 14.80
CA CYS A 44 10.86 -3.04 15.46
C CYS A 44 10.90 -3.56 16.91
N LEU A 45 11.78 -2.99 17.72
CA LEU A 45 11.91 -3.30 19.13
C LEU A 45 10.59 -3.09 19.84
N ASN A 46 10.14 -4.11 20.57
CA ASN A 46 8.96 -4.03 21.43
C ASN A 46 7.71 -3.47 20.70
N ASN A 47 7.53 -3.80 19.42
CA ASN A 47 6.41 -3.32 18.60
C ASN A 47 6.35 -1.78 18.44
N ASN A 48 7.47 -1.07 18.66
CA ASN A 48 7.53 0.39 18.56
C ASN A 48 7.43 0.93 17.12
N CYS A 49 7.38 0.07 16.11
CA CYS A 49 7.12 0.47 14.73
C CYS A 49 5.62 0.52 14.39
N PHE A 50 4.73 0.16 15.31
CA PHE A 50 3.28 0.23 15.09
C PHE A 50 2.65 1.44 15.79
N TRP A 51 1.47 1.83 15.31
CA TRP A 51 0.64 2.84 15.97
C TRP A 51 0.13 2.33 17.31
N LYS A 52 0.06 3.21 18.30
CA LYS A 52 -0.25 2.81 19.67
C LYS A 52 -1.76 2.66 19.85
N ARG A 53 -2.14 1.59 20.53
CA ARG A 53 -3.49 1.39 21.05
C ARG A 53 -3.70 2.24 22.30
N ASN A 54 -4.87 2.88 22.39
CA ASN A 54 -5.30 3.65 23.56
C ASN A 54 -6.11 2.78 24.53
N SER A 55 -6.47 3.35 25.69
CA SER A 55 -7.25 2.68 26.74
C SER A 55 -8.66 2.26 26.30
N SER A 56 -9.19 2.85 25.23
CA SER A 56 -10.50 2.51 24.65
C SER A 56 -10.42 1.41 23.59
N ASN A 57 -9.29 0.68 23.51
CA ASN A 57 -9.02 -0.35 22.50
C ASN A 57 -9.03 0.15 21.05
N LEU A 58 -8.88 1.46 20.83
CA LEU A 58 -8.76 2.07 19.51
C LEU A 58 -7.29 2.37 19.20
N VAL A 59 -6.97 2.40 17.92
CA VAL A 59 -5.65 2.82 17.42
C VAL A 59 -5.85 4.11 16.65
N GLU A 60 -5.54 5.22 17.30
CA GLU A 60 -5.65 6.54 16.71
C GLU A 60 -4.41 6.83 15.86
N VAL A 61 -4.64 7.20 14.60
CA VAL A 61 -3.61 7.59 13.64
C VAL A 61 -3.86 9.05 13.28
N PRO A 62 -3.20 10.01 13.96
CA PRO A 62 -3.39 11.42 13.70
C PRO A 62 -2.91 11.79 12.30
N TYR A 63 -3.66 12.64 11.59
CA TYR A 63 -3.27 13.09 10.26
C TYR A 63 -3.55 14.58 10.02
N ILE A 64 -2.76 15.17 9.12
CA ILE A 64 -3.05 16.45 8.47
C ILE A 64 -3.12 16.25 6.96
N VAL A 65 -3.85 17.12 6.26
CA VAL A 65 -3.90 17.15 4.79
C VAL A 65 -3.43 18.52 4.34
N SER A 66 -2.41 18.58 3.46
CA SER A 66 -1.84 19.85 3.04
C SER A 66 -2.77 20.66 2.13
N THR A 67 -3.70 20.00 1.45
CA THR A 67 -4.69 20.65 0.57
C THR A 67 -6.10 20.09 0.84
N SER A 68 -7.08 20.98 1.00
CA SER A 68 -8.46 20.59 1.36
C SER A 68 -9.24 19.93 0.23
N THR A 69 -8.77 20.01 -1.01
CA THR A 69 -9.58 19.67 -2.18
C THR A 69 -9.84 18.17 -2.35
N ASP A 70 -8.99 17.33 -1.79
CA ASP A 70 -9.05 15.88 -1.98
C ASP A 70 -9.50 15.17 -0.68
N ILE A 71 -9.88 15.95 0.35
CA ILE A 71 -10.17 15.47 1.70
C ILE A 71 -11.35 14.49 1.74
N SER A 72 -12.38 14.70 0.91
CA SER A 72 -13.57 13.86 0.90
C SER A 72 -13.27 12.44 0.40
N VAL A 73 -12.43 12.30 -0.62
CA VAL A 73 -12.00 11.00 -1.15
C VAL A 73 -11.12 10.28 -0.14
N ILE A 74 -10.21 11.01 0.52
CA ILE A 74 -9.35 10.47 1.58
C ILE A 74 -10.19 9.99 2.77
N GLN A 75 -11.14 10.81 3.25
CA GLN A 75 -12.02 10.44 4.35
C GLN A 75 -12.93 9.25 3.98
N ASN A 76 -13.41 9.18 2.74
CA ASN A 76 -14.17 8.04 2.26
C ASN A 76 -13.32 6.75 2.30
N ALA A 77 -12.06 6.78 1.83
CA ALA A 77 -11.14 5.65 1.93
C ALA A 77 -10.84 5.24 3.39
N MET A 78 -10.66 6.22 4.28
CA MET A 78 -10.47 6.00 5.71
C MET A 78 -11.68 5.32 6.39
N SER A 79 -12.90 5.57 5.89
CA SER A 79 -14.13 5.02 6.49
C SER A 79 -14.17 3.49 6.50
N THR A 80 -13.55 2.83 5.51
CA THR A 80 -13.44 1.36 5.49
C THR A 80 -12.69 0.84 6.72
N PHE A 81 -11.58 1.50 7.08
CA PHE A 81 -10.82 1.15 8.28
C PHE A 81 -11.65 1.40 9.54
N HIS A 82 -12.38 2.52 9.61
CA HIS A 82 -13.22 2.85 10.76
C HIS A 82 -14.32 1.81 10.99
N ASN A 83 -14.94 1.33 9.91
CA ASN A 83 -16.08 0.41 9.95
C ASN A 83 -15.67 -1.05 10.20
N LYS A 84 -14.48 -1.46 9.76
CA LYS A 84 -14.07 -2.88 9.74
C LYS A 84 -12.92 -3.21 10.70
N THR A 85 -12.35 -2.20 11.36
CA THR A 85 -11.20 -2.36 12.28
C THR A 85 -11.28 -1.41 13.48
N CYS A 86 -10.32 -1.52 14.41
CA CYS A 86 -10.13 -0.57 15.51
C CYS A 86 -9.26 0.65 15.14
N ILE A 87 -8.84 0.78 13.88
CA ILE A 87 -8.05 1.93 13.40
C ILE A 87 -8.94 3.17 13.26
N ARG A 88 -8.49 4.31 13.77
CA ARG A 88 -9.16 5.60 13.68
C ARG A 88 -8.19 6.65 13.18
N PHE A 89 -8.30 6.99 11.89
CA PHE A 89 -7.66 8.19 11.37
C PHE A 89 -8.37 9.43 11.92
N ILE A 90 -7.65 10.25 12.69
CA ILE A 90 -8.21 11.43 13.36
C ILE A 90 -7.47 12.70 12.89
N PRO A 91 -8.16 13.85 12.74
CA PRO A 91 -7.49 15.12 12.54
C PRO A 91 -6.49 15.36 13.67
N ARG A 92 -5.24 15.66 13.31
CA ARG A 92 -4.19 15.92 14.28
C ARG A 92 -4.49 17.20 15.06
N SER A 93 -4.28 17.14 16.37
CA SER A 93 -4.18 18.31 17.24
C SER A 93 -2.73 18.55 17.64
N ASN A 94 -2.26 17.93 18.73
CA ASN A 94 -0.95 18.12 19.32
C ASN A 94 -0.10 16.84 19.37
N GLN A 95 -0.55 15.75 18.75
CA GLN A 95 0.19 14.48 18.77
C GLN A 95 1.55 14.64 18.08
N THR A 96 2.58 14.06 18.70
CA THR A 96 3.97 14.07 18.19
C THR A 96 4.10 13.25 16.91
N ASP A 97 3.52 12.05 16.90
CA ASP A 97 3.56 11.12 15.77
C ASP A 97 2.29 11.29 14.94
N TYR A 98 2.43 11.54 13.64
CA TYR A 98 1.28 11.77 12.76
C TYR A 98 1.64 11.62 11.28
N ILE A 99 0.62 11.35 10.47
CA ILE A 99 0.71 11.33 9.02
C ILE A 99 0.50 12.74 8.46
N SER A 100 1.39 13.17 7.56
CA SER A 100 1.20 14.36 6.72
C SER A 100 0.87 13.90 5.32
N ILE A 101 -0.39 14.10 4.91
CA ILE A 101 -0.84 13.77 3.57
C ILE A 101 -0.53 14.95 2.65
N GLU A 102 0.32 14.72 1.64
CA GLU A 102 0.79 15.77 0.74
C GLU A 102 0.73 15.37 -0.73
N ASN A 103 0.60 16.36 -1.62
CA ASN A 103 0.71 16.18 -3.06
C ASN A 103 2.19 16.25 -3.49
N LYS A 104 2.87 15.10 -3.54
CA LYS A 104 4.23 14.95 -4.10
C LYS A 104 4.20 14.07 -5.35
N ASP A 105 5.36 13.83 -5.94
CA ASP A 105 5.50 12.99 -7.13
C ASP A 105 5.39 11.50 -6.81
N GLY A 106 4.16 11.00 -6.85
CA GLY A 106 3.82 9.58 -6.76
C GLY A 106 2.85 9.26 -5.64
N CYS A 107 2.55 7.97 -5.52
CA CYS A 107 1.80 7.37 -4.43
C CYS A 107 2.83 6.60 -3.61
N TYR A 108 3.05 6.99 -2.37
CA TYR A 108 4.02 6.31 -1.51
C TYR A 108 3.82 6.65 -0.04
N SER A 109 4.33 5.77 0.82
CA SER A 109 4.18 5.86 2.27
C SER A 109 5.42 5.33 2.99
N TYR A 110 5.55 5.68 4.26
CA TYR A 110 6.46 4.97 5.15
C TYR A 110 5.83 3.68 5.63
N LEU A 111 6.66 2.67 5.90
CA LEU A 111 6.19 1.45 6.52
C LEU A 111 6.04 1.61 8.04
N GLY A 112 4.79 1.53 8.52
CA GLY A 112 4.47 1.65 9.93
C GLY A 112 4.67 3.06 10.48
N ARG A 113 4.71 3.18 11.82
CA ARG A 113 4.99 4.41 12.54
C ARG A 113 6.50 4.63 12.69
N ILE A 114 7.03 5.69 12.10
CA ILE A 114 8.47 5.98 12.12
C ILE A 114 8.91 6.90 13.27
N GLY A 115 7.95 7.60 13.88
CA GLY A 115 8.16 8.65 14.89
C GLY A 115 8.16 10.06 14.27
N GLY A 116 7.48 11.01 14.90
CA GLY A 116 7.33 12.39 14.42
C GLY A 116 6.37 12.51 13.22
N LYS A 117 6.57 13.56 12.42
CA LYS A 117 5.88 13.76 11.14
C LYS A 117 6.34 12.69 10.14
N GLN A 118 5.41 11.93 9.56
CA GLN A 118 5.70 11.02 8.44
C GLN A 118 4.83 11.34 7.22
N LEU A 119 5.43 11.37 6.04
CA LEU A 119 4.75 11.71 4.79
C LEU A 119 3.96 10.50 4.27
N VAL A 120 2.75 10.76 3.79
CA VAL A 120 2.06 9.92 2.80
C VAL A 120 1.81 10.79 1.57
N SER A 121 2.36 10.39 0.43
CA SER A 121 2.21 11.13 -0.81
C SER A 121 1.01 10.61 -1.60
N PHE A 122 0.14 11.53 -2.01
CA PHE A 122 -0.84 11.28 -3.05
C PHE A 122 -0.69 12.33 -4.14
N LYS A 123 -0.01 11.97 -5.24
CA LYS A 123 -0.04 12.80 -6.45
C LYS A 123 -1.48 13.00 -6.87
N ARG A 124 -1.88 14.26 -6.99
CA ARG A 124 -3.27 14.63 -7.28
C ARG A 124 -3.79 13.97 -8.55
N THR A 125 -2.99 14.04 -9.60
CA THR A 125 -3.21 13.23 -10.79
C THR A 125 -2.63 11.84 -10.53
N GLY A 126 -3.52 10.89 -10.26
CA GLY A 126 -3.19 9.48 -10.32
C GLY A 126 -3.21 8.68 -9.03
N CYS A 127 -3.14 9.33 -7.88
CA CYS A 127 -3.13 8.62 -6.59
C CYS A 127 -4.41 8.82 -5.78
N VAL A 128 -5.22 9.83 -6.09
CA VAL A 128 -6.44 10.18 -5.33
C VAL A 128 -7.61 9.28 -5.74
N TYR A 129 -7.45 7.98 -5.51
CA TYR A 129 -8.46 6.94 -5.74
C TYR A 129 -8.63 6.12 -4.48
N HIS A 130 -9.86 5.67 -4.21
CA HIS A 130 -10.24 4.99 -2.97
C HIS A 130 -9.25 3.88 -2.56
N GLY A 131 -9.02 2.90 -3.43
CA GLY A 131 -8.13 1.79 -3.09
C GLY A 131 -6.63 2.15 -3.08
N ILE A 132 -6.20 3.17 -3.82
CA ILE A 132 -4.80 3.65 -3.74
C ILE A 132 -4.56 4.31 -2.40
N ILE A 133 -5.51 5.13 -1.94
CA ILE A 133 -5.43 5.76 -0.62
C ILE A 133 -5.38 4.69 0.47
N GLN A 134 -6.24 3.67 0.38
CA GLN A 134 -6.20 2.55 1.32
C GLN A 134 -4.87 1.80 1.29
N HIS A 135 -4.30 1.55 0.10
CA HIS A 135 -3.00 0.89 -0.06
C HIS A 135 -1.89 1.64 0.69
N GLU A 136 -1.74 2.94 0.46
CA GLU A 136 -0.71 3.75 1.13
C GLU A 136 -0.94 3.91 2.64
N LEU A 137 -2.20 4.00 3.06
CA LEU A 137 -2.56 4.01 4.47
C LEU A 137 -2.25 2.65 5.12
N ASN A 138 -2.40 1.54 4.40
CA ASN A 138 -2.06 0.22 4.90
C ASN A 138 -0.53 0.02 5.02
N HIS A 139 0.26 0.61 4.12
CA HIS A 139 1.71 0.76 4.34
C HIS A 139 2.01 1.54 5.62
N ALA A 140 1.33 2.66 5.85
CA ALA A 140 1.51 3.45 7.08
C ALA A 140 1.13 2.66 8.35
N LEU A 141 0.27 1.65 8.23
CA LEU A 141 -0.07 0.72 9.32
C LEU A 141 0.96 -0.41 9.52
N GLY A 142 1.89 -0.60 8.59
CA GLY A 142 3.00 -1.55 8.71
C GLY A 142 2.91 -2.77 7.80
N PHE A 143 2.09 -2.75 6.74
CA PHE A 143 1.96 -3.87 5.82
C PHE A 143 2.88 -3.71 4.60
N TYR A 144 3.66 -4.74 4.31
CA TYR A 144 4.40 -4.89 3.05
C TYR A 144 3.48 -5.33 1.92
N HIS A 145 4.02 -5.38 0.70
CA HIS A 145 3.31 -5.98 -0.43
C HIS A 145 3.10 -7.49 -0.29
N GLU A 146 2.02 -7.98 -0.89
CA GLU A 146 1.68 -9.41 -0.85
C GLU A 146 2.68 -10.25 -1.69
N HIS A 147 3.12 -9.72 -2.84
CA HIS A 147 4.06 -10.42 -3.74
C HIS A 147 5.49 -10.50 -3.20
N THR A 148 5.79 -9.86 -2.08
CA THR A 148 7.08 -9.91 -1.40
C THR A 148 7.08 -10.76 -0.14
N ARG A 149 5.97 -11.45 0.18
CA ARG A 149 5.92 -12.40 1.30
C ARG A 149 7.00 -13.49 1.22
N SER A 150 7.41 -13.98 2.38
CA SER A 150 8.39 -15.06 2.54
C SER A 150 7.99 -16.39 1.87
N ASP A 151 6.69 -16.62 1.68
CA ASP A 151 6.11 -17.82 1.06
C ASP A 151 5.63 -17.59 -0.39
N ARG A 152 5.88 -16.41 -0.98
CA ARG A 152 5.27 -16.01 -2.27
C ARG A 152 5.56 -16.95 -3.44
N ASP A 153 6.73 -17.61 -3.45
CA ASP A 153 7.13 -18.53 -4.53
C ASP A 153 6.26 -19.80 -4.59
N GLN A 154 5.41 -20.06 -3.59
CA GLN A 154 4.39 -21.11 -3.64
C GLN A 154 3.13 -20.70 -4.42
N TYR A 155 2.95 -19.40 -4.70
CA TYR A 155 1.71 -18.81 -5.19
C TYR A 155 1.90 -18.00 -6.48
N VAL A 156 3.08 -17.42 -6.69
CA VAL A 156 3.41 -16.65 -7.89
C VAL A 156 4.80 -17.00 -8.40
N LYS A 157 4.97 -16.95 -9.72
CA LYS A 157 6.26 -16.92 -10.39
C LYS A 157 6.60 -15.48 -10.74
N ILE A 158 7.84 -15.06 -10.44
CA ILE A 158 8.39 -13.80 -10.94
C ILE A 158 9.14 -14.07 -12.26
N ASN A 159 8.73 -13.39 -13.32
CA ASN A 159 9.38 -13.47 -14.64
C ASN A 159 10.44 -12.37 -14.73
N TRP A 160 11.60 -12.63 -14.13
CA TRP A 160 12.71 -11.68 -13.99
C TRP A 160 13.21 -11.12 -15.32
N GLU A 161 13.08 -11.88 -16.41
CA GLU A 161 13.47 -11.47 -17.76
C GLU A 161 12.67 -10.27 -18.30
N TYR A 162 11.50 -9.98 -17.72
CA TYR A 162 10.66 -8.84 -18.08
C TYR A 162 10.77 -7.66 -17.11
N ILE A 163 11.62 -7.79 -16.09
CA ILE A 163 11.85 -6.76 -15.07
C ILE A 163 13.18 -6.06 -15.36
N PRO A 164 13.21 -4.73 -15.51
CA PRO A 164 14.46 -3.98 -15.62
C PRO A 164 15.35 -4.18 -14.40
N THR A 165 16.67 -4.26 -14.61
CA THR A 165 17.64 -4.50 -13.54
C THR A 165 17.50 -3.51 -12.38
N GLU A 166 17.23 -2.24 -12.68
CA GLU A 166 17.02 -1.17 -11.69
C GLU A 166 15.71 -1.28 -10.91
N LYS A 167 14.80 -2.17 -11.31
CA LYS A 167 13.51 -2.46 -10.66
C LYS A 167 13.45 -3.83 -9.99
N ALA A 168 14.44 -4.69 -10.21
CA ALA A 168 14.46 -6.05 -9.66
C ALA A 168 14.35 -6.08 -8.12
N SER A 169 14.88 -5.07 -7.42
CA SER A 169 14.76 -4.93 -5.96
C SER A 169 13.32 -4.81 -5.46
N ASN A 170 12.38 -4.37 -6.30
CA ASN A 170 10.94 -4.23 -5.96
C ASN A 170 10.19 -5.58 -5.88
N PHE A 171 10.82 -6.66 -6.33
CA PHE A 171 10.26 -8.00 -6.35
C PHE A 171 10.99 -8.95 -5.40
N GLN A 172 11.97 -8.45 -4.64
CA GLN A 172 12.70 -9.27 -3.68
C GLN A 172 11.81 -9.65 -2.50
N ILE A 173 11.97 -10.89 -2.04
CA ILE A 173 11.25 -11.40 -0.88
C ILE A 173 11.69 -10.63 0.38
N ARG A 174 10.72 -10.37 1.26
CA ARG A 174 10.92 -9.81 2.59
C ARG A 174 10.76 -10.89 3.64
N ASN A 175 11.45 -10.70 4.76
CA ASN A 175 11.19 -11.49 5.96
C ASN A 175 9.89 -11.01 6.61
N THR A 176 8.76 -11.57 6.18
CA THR A 176 7.43 -11.15 6.60
C THR A 176 6.90 -12.00 7.76
N ASN A 177 6.22 -11.35 8.72
CA ASN A 177 5.32 -12.03 9.62
C ASN A 177 3.97 -12.20 8.93
N ASN A 178 3.71 -13.40 8.41
CA ASN A 178 2.48 -13.70 7.67
C ASN A 178 1.23 -13.81 8.55
N GLN A 179 1.38 -13.67 9.87
CA GLN A 179 0.32 -13.72 10.88
C GLN A 179 -0.56 -14.97 10.79
N ASN A 180 0.01 -16.10 10.34
CA ASN A 180 -0.72 -17.34 10.07
C ASN A 180 -1.97 -17.13 9.18
N THR A 181 -1.85 -16.27 8.16
CA THR A 181 -2.86 -16.07 7.12
C THR A 181 -2.37 -16.61 5.80
N THR A 182 -3.29 -17.15 4.99
CA THR A 182 -3.01 -17.61 3.63
C THR A 182 -2.57 -16.46 2.74
N TYR A 183 -1.91 -16.78 1.64
CA TYR A 183 -1.63 -15.84 0.56
C TYR A 183 -2.94 -15.33 -0.05
N ASP A 184 -2.98 -14.05 -0.40
CA ASP A 184 -4.17 -13.39 -0.93
C ASP A 184 -3.91 -12.68 -2.25
N TYR A 185 -4.19 -13.33 -3.37
CA TYR A 185 -4.14 -12.73 -4.71
C TYR A 185 -5.01 -11.47 -4.82
N GLY A 186 -6.10 -11.40 -4.05
CA GLY A 186 -7.03 -10.27 -4.01
C GLY A 186 -6.64 -9.15 -3.05
N SER A 187 -5.50 -9.27 -2.35
CA SER A 187 -5.02 -8.23 -1.44
C SER A 187 -4.82 -6.91 -2.19
N ILE A 188 -5.22 -5.81 -1.56
CA ILE A 188 -4.93 -4.47 -2.09
C ILE A 188 -3.42 -4.19 -2.13
N MET A 189 -2.64 -4.96 -1.37
CA MET A 189 -1.18 -4.90 -1.30
C MET A 189 -0.49 -5.75 -2.37
N HIS A 190 -1.23 -6.42 -3.25
CA HIS A 190 -0.64 -7.20 -4.33
C HIS A 190 -0.37 -6.32 -5.56
N TYR A 191 0.77 -6.51 -6.21
CA TYR A 191 1.05 -5.93 -7.53
C TYR A 191 0.21 -6.55 -8.64
N GLY A 192 -0.03 -5.80 -9.71
CA GLY A 192 -0.64 -6.33 -10.93
C GLY A 192 0.36 -7.15 -11.76
N LYS A 193 -0.17 -7.97 -12.68
CA LYS A 193 0.65 -8.88 -13.52
C LYS A 193 1.74 -8.19 -14.33
N ILE A 194 1.51 -6.94 -14.73
CA ILE A 194 2.41 -6.15 -15.60
C ILE A 194 3.24 -5.10 -14.84
N ALA A 195 3.32 -5.18 -13.51
CA ALA A 195 4.05 -4.20 -12.72
C ALA A 195 5.50 -4.08 -13.18
N PHE A 196 5.98 -2.85 -13.44
CA PHE A 196 7.35 -2.55 -13.87
C PHE A 196 7.85 -3.22 -15.16
N THR A 197 6.97 -3.83 -15.96
CA THR A 197 7.38 -4.39 -17.26
C THR A 197 7.84 -3.28 -18.21
N THR A 198 8.90 -3.53 -18.97
CA THR A 198 9.29 -2.68 -20.11
C THR A 198 8.85 -3.24 -21.46
N GLN A 199 8.24 -4.43 -21.45
CA GLN A 199 7.78 -5.11 -22.66
C GLN A 199 6.25 -5.16 -22.66
N ALA A 200 5.64 -4.55 -23.68
CA ALA A 200 4.18 -4.47 -23.80
C ALA A 200 3.54 -5.87 -23.77
N GLY A 201 2.57 -6.05 -22.87
CA GLY A 201 1.82 -7.31 -22.71
C GLY A 201 2.58 -8.45 -22.02
N LYS A 202 3.82 -8.22 -21.52
CA LYS A 202 4.56 -9.22 -20.77
C LYS A 202 4.35 -9.08 -19.26
N GLU A 203 3.96 -10.17 -18.63
CA GLU A 203 3.71 -10.25 -17.20
C GLU A 203 5.02 -10.43 -16.43
N THR A 204 5.27 -9.59 -15.43
CA THR A 204 6.37 -9.75 -14.47
C THR A 204 5.98 -10.67 -13.31
N ILE A 205 4.68 -10.82 -13.04
CA ILE A 205 4.14 -11.73 -12.02
C ILE A 205 3.07 -12.61 -12.65
N THR A 206 3.27 -13.93 -12.56
CA THR A 206 2.29 -14.93 -13.03
C THR A 206 1.81 -15.77 -11.85
N PRO A 207 0.51 -15.75 -11.50
CA PRO A 207 -0.05 -16.65 -10.50
C PRO A 207 0.13 -18.13 -10.86
N ILE A 208 0.32 -18.98 -9.85
CA ILE A 208 0.45 -20.43 -9.98
C ILE A 208 -0.41 -21.15 -8.93
N PRO A 209 -0.94 -22.35 -9.20
CA PRO A 209 -0.84 -23.09 -10.47
C PRO A 209 -1.74 -22.53 -11.58
N ASP A 210 -2.69 -21.67 -11.24
CA ASP A 210 -3.64 -21.08 -12.20
C ASP A 210 -3.26 -19.65 -12.56
N ALA A 211 -2.68 -19.47 -13.75
CA ALA A 211 -2.27 -18.16 -14.27
C ALA A 211 -3.44 -17.22 -14.57
N THR A 212 -4.69 -17.70 -14.59
CA THR A 212 -5.87 -16.87 -14.86
C THR A 212 -6.33 -16.06 -13.66
N VAL A 213 -5.89 -16.41 -12.46
CA VAL A 213 -6.21 -15.70 -11.21
C VAL A 213 -5.90 -14.21 -11.34
N ALA A 214 -6.83 -13.38 -10.89
CA ALA A 214 -6.69 -11.93 -10.90
C ALA A 214 -5.82 -11.46 -9.73
N ILE A 215 -4.89 -10.54 -10.01
CA ILE A 215 -4.03 -9.87 -9.03
C ILE A 215 -3.93 -8.37 -9.34
N GLY A 216 -3.64 -7.57 -8.31
CA GLY A 216 -3.42 -6.12 -8.48
C GLY A 216 -4.67 -5.26 -8.39
N GLN A 217 -5.74 -5.75 -7.76
CA GLN A 217 -6.95 -4.95 -7.55
C GLN A 217 -6.66 -3.70 -6.68
N ARG A 218 -7.39 -2.61 -6.95
CA ARG A 218 -7.35 -1.34 -6.20
C ARG A 218 -8.77 -0.81 -5.93
N GLN A 219 -9.71 -1.71 -5.67
CA GLN A 219 -11.11 -1.39 -5.40
C GLN A 219 -11.37 -1.12 -3.92
N ASP A 220 -11.05 -2.08 -3.04
CA ASP A 220 -11.21 -1.98 -1.59
C ASP A 220 -10.23 -2.94 -0.89
N LEU A 221 -10.06 -2.81 0.43
CA LEU A 221 -9.34 -3.79 1.25
C LEU A 221 -9.99 -5.16 1.13
N SER A 222 -9.18 -6.20 0.92
CA SER A 222 -9.67 -7.57 0.94
C SER A 222 -10.10 -7.98 2.36
N LYS A 223 -10.84 -9.09 2.47
CA LYS A 223 -11.17 -9.67 3.78
C LYS A 223 -9.91 -10.04 4.58
N LEU A 224 -8.85 -10.50 3.91
CA LEU A 224 -7.61 -10.87 4.57
C LEU A 224 -6.77 -9.65 4.95
N ASP A 225 -6.82 -8.56 4.17
CA ASP A 225 -6.20 -7.28 4.56
C ASP A 225 -6.79 -6.80 5.90
N ILE A 226 -8.13 -6.77 6.00
CA ILE A 226 -8.85 -6.38 7.22
C ILE A 226 -8.51 -7.31 8.40
N LEU A 227 -8.52 -8.63 8.16
CA LEU A 227 -8.17 -9.62 9.19
C LEU A 227 -6.75 -9.39 9.72
N ARG A 228 -5.79 -9.14 8.82
CA ARG A 228 -4.39 -8.91 9.18
C ARG A 228 -4.21 -7.63 9.98
N ILE A 229 -4.91 -6.54 9.62
CA ILE A 229 -4.97 -5.31 10.42
C ILE A 229 -5.49 -5.62 11.83
N ASN A 230 -6.63 -6.31 11.92
CA ASN A 230 -7.25 -6.64 13.20
C ASN A 230 -6.35 -7.53 14.07
N LYS A 231 -5.66 -8.52 13.49
CA LYS A 231 -4.70 -9.36 14.21
C LYS A 231 -3.46 -8.58 14.65
N LEU A 232 -2.94 -7.70 13.79
CA LEU A 232 -1.72 -6.94 14.08
C LEU A 232 -1.94 -5.99 15.25
N TYR A 233 -3.08 -5.29 15.20
CA TYR A 233 -3.42 -4.29 16.20
C TYR A 233 -4.21 -4.87 17.38
N GLY A 234 -4.64 -6.13 17.33
CA GLY A 234 -5.37 -6.85 18.39
C GLY A 234 -6.84 -6.43 18.53
N CYS A 235 -7.49 -5.96 17.47
CA CYS A 235 -8.84 -5.41 17.52
C CYS A 235 -9.85 -6.46 18.04
N VAL A 236 -10.76 -6.02 18.91
CA VAL A 236 -11.91 -6.84 19.32
C VAL A 236 -12.98 -6.62 18.27
N VAL A 237 -13.30 -7.66 17.50
CA VAL A 237 -14.24 -7.63 16.37
C VAL A 237 -15.37 -8.60 16.64
#